data_AF-A0A7Y5R8W7-F1
#
_entry.id   AF-A0A7Y5R8W7-F1
#
_cell.length_a   1.000
_cell.length_b   1.000
_cell.length_c   1.000
_cell.angle_alpha   90.00
_cell.angle_beta   90.00
_cell.angle_gamma   90.00
#
_symmetry.space_group_name_H-M   'P 1'
#
loop_
_entity.id
_entity.type
_entity.pdbx_description
1 polymer ?
#
loop_
_entity_poly.entity_id
_entity_poly.type
_entity_poly.pdbx_seq_one_letter_code
_entity_poly.pdbx_strand_id
1 'polypeptide(L)'
;MPRRIPMNEQFPTSANTPVQSGIAADALVYVFHLFETRQDARLVFHNDKFVTTTAAVAADIAGALHFTATQQEVVQLAAIFLHTGYWYDYRRRAEQSEVVARQFLDEKNYPPTLITQVLACIQTAAMGSAPATPEAQVLTDAAHAATYLSDTSDRGALLRLERELMLGNNYSRANWAGQYLQQLVQIKWHTPYARSKYEAALHKALLVQRRIQEKAAGDTAAFKHQPERPFEGLEEDYPLRAVQTFFRTNYRNHINLSAIADNKANIMISVNSILISVLITALSYRNMAQTNPGVLLPVVIFLVTGLASLIFAVLSARPKVTSLNRQVTDKAVLRRNMVFFGNFVTLDLDQYEELMDDLFRNGELLYGNMVRDLYYLGQVLDKKYRYLSISYNVFMLGFIATVGTFLFMLFR
;
A
#
# COMPACT_ATOMS: atom_id res chain seq x y z
N MET A 1 11.61 44.01 10.30
CA MET A 1 11.64 44.60 8.95
C MET A 1 11.07 43.59 7.95
N PRO A 2 9.89 43.84 7.37
CA PRO A 2 9.35 42.99 6.30
C PRO A 2 9.84 43.48 4.94
N ARG A 3 10.35 42.55 4.12
CA ARG A 3 10.81 42.79 2.74
C ARG A 3 9.62 43.14 1.83
N ARG A 4 9.72 44.29 1.15
CA ARG A 4 8.82 44.74 0.08
C ARG A 4 8.92 43.81 -1.13
N ILE A 5 7.77 43.43 -1.69
CA ILE A 5 7.64 42.87 -3.05
C ILE A 5 7.36 44.05 -3.99
N PRO A 6 7.99 44.14 -5.18
CA PRO A 6 7.78 45.28 -6.06
C PRO A 6 6.49 45.15 -6.87
N MET A 7 5.68 46.21 -6.84
CA MET A 7 4.65 46.52 -7.86
C MET A 7 5.35 46.90 -9.16
N ASN A 8 5.13 46.14 -10.23
CA ASN A 8 4.87 46.66 -11.58
C ASN A 8 4.74 45.48 -12.56
N GLU A 9 3.53 45.25 -13.05
CA GLU A 9 3.33 44.81 -14.43
C GLU A 9 2.01 45.40 -14.93
N GLN A 10 2.13 46.19 -15.99
CA GLN A 10 1.08 47.00 -16.59
C GLN A 10 0.10 46.10 -17.34
N PHE A 11 -1.18 46.17 -17.01
CA PHE A 11 -2.25 45.64 -17.85
C PHE A 11 -2.44 46.56 -19.07
N PRO A 12 -2.45 46.03 -20.32
CA PRO A 12 -2.80 46.84 -21.48
C PRO A 12 -4.32 47.03 -21.56
N THR A 13 -4.75 48.28 -21.65
CA THR A 13 -6.14 48.70 -21.86
C THR A 13 -6.54 48.76 -23.34
N SER A 14 -7.72 48.18 -23.61
CA SER A 14 -8.75 48.49 -24.63
C SER A 14 -8.45 48.37 -26.14
N ALA A 15 -9.20 47.47 -26.82
CA ALA A 15 -10.32 47.80 -27.74
C ALA A 15 -10.42 46.85 -28.97
N ASN A 16 -11.48 46.05 -29.04
CA ASN A 16 -12.43 45.92 -30.17
C ASN A 16 -13.24 44.61 -30.12
N THR A 17 -14.54 44.77 -29.91
CA THR A 17 -15.62 43.78 -29.81
C THR A 17 -15.98 43.21 -31.21
N PRO A 18 -16.58 42.01 -31.31
CA PRO A 18 -18.00 41.88 -31.00
C PRO A 18 -18.31 40.62 -30.17
N VAL A 19 -18.34 40.75 -28.85
CA VAL A 19 -19.05 39.84 -27.97
C VAL A 19 -20.50 40.33 -27.93
N GLN A 20 -21.44 39.58 -28.50
CA GLN A 20 -22.82 39.71 -28.07
C GLN A 20 -22.86 39.25 -26.60
N SER A 21 -22.98 40.21 -25.70
CA SER A 21 -23.05 40.05 -24.25
C SER A 21 -24.35 39.34 -23.86
N GLY A 22 -24.28 38.02 -23.64
CA GLY A 22 -25.38 37.22 -23.11
C GLY A 22 -25.41 37.23 -21.58
N ILE A 23 -26.60 37.20 -20.99
CA ILE A 23 -26.81 37.18 -19.53
C ILE A 23 -26.04 36.06 -18.81
N ALA A 24 -25.75 34.94 -19.49
CA ALA A 24 -24.95 33.85 -18.95
C ALA A 24 -23.46 34.22 -18.73
N ALA A 25 -22.90 35.09 -19.57
CA ALA A 25 -21.54 35.60 -19.37
C ALA A 25 -21.47 36.52 -18.15
N ASP A 26 -22.46 37.40 -18.00
CA ASP A 26 -22.62 38.24 -16.81
C ASP A 26 -22.78 37.39 -15.54
N ALA A 27 -23.51 36.28 -15.63
CA ALA A 27 -23.70 35.35 -14.51
C ALA A 27 -22.38 34.68 -14.10
N LEU A 28 -21.54 34.26 -15.06
CA LEU A 28 -20.22 33.70 -14.74
C LEU A 28 -19.33 34.71 -14.03
N VAL A 29 -19.28 35.96 -14.52
CA VAL A 29 -18.50 37.03 -13.88
C VAL A 29 -19.00 37.28 -12.45
N TYR A 30 -20.32 37.35 -12.27
CA TYR A 30 -20.95 37.50 -10.96
C TYR A 30 -20.57 36.37 -10.01
N VAL A 31 -20.66 35.12 -10.46
CA VAL A 31 -20.35 33.93 -9.65
C VAL A 31 -18.86 33.84 -9.30
N PHE A 32 -17.95 34.22 -10.20
CA PHE A 32 -16.52 34.27 -9.89
C PHE A 32 -16.19 35.34 -8.85
N HIS A 33 -16.72 36.55 -9.00
CA HIS A 33 -16.57 37.58 -7.98
C HIS A 33 -17.16 37.15 -6.64
N LEU A 34 -18.29 36.45 -6.67
CA LEU A 34 -18.90 35.88 -5.47
C LEU A 34 -17.99 34.84 -4.80
N PHE A 35 -17.35 33.97 -5.57
CA PHE A 35 -16.39 33.00 -5.05
C PHE A 35 -15.15 33.66 -4.43
N GLU A 36 -14.58 34.67 -5.10
CA GLU A 36 -13.42 35.41 -4.61
C GLU A 36 -13.69 36.13 -3.29
N THR A 37 -14.87 36.73 -3.14
CA THR A 37 -15.26 37.42 -1.91
C THR A 37 -15.64 36.46 -0.77
N ARG A 38 -15.94 35.20 -1.07
CA ARG A 38 -16.43 34.18 -0.13
C ARG A 38 -15.47 33.01 0.03
N GLN A 39 -14.17 33.19 -0.26
CA GLN A 39 -13.18 32.11 -0.21
C GLN A 39 -13.21 31.34 1.11
N ASP A 40 -13.63 30.08 1.05
CA ASP A 40 -13.52 29.12 2.13
C ASP A 40 -12.56 28.01 1.67
N ALA A 41 -11.40 27.92 2.33
CA ALA A 41 -10.36 26.95 2.01
C ALA A 41 -10.83 25.49 2.15
N ARG A 42 -11.96 25.24 2.82
CA ARG A 42 -12.56 23.91 2.96
C ARG A 42 -13.25 23.43 1.68
N LEU A 43 -13.68 24.34 0.80
CA LEU A 43 -14.38 24.04 -0.46
C LEU A 43 -13.42 23.61 -1.57
N VAL A 44 -12.75 22.48 -1.34
CA VAL A 44 -11.74 21.93 -2.26
C VAL A 44 -12.34 21.27 -3.50
N PHE A 45 -13.64 20.97 -3.51
CA PHE A 45 -14.35 20.34 -4.62
C PHE A 45 -15.30 21.30 -5.35
N HIS A 46 -16.20 21.96 -4.63
CA HIS A 46 -17.17 22.91 -5.21
C HIS A 46 -16.58 24.31 -5.37
N ASN A 47 -15.53 24.41 -6.19
CA ASN A 47 -14.87 25.67 -6.54
C ASN A 47 -15.36 26.26 -7.87
N ASP A 48 -14.84 27.43 -8.23
CA ASP A 48 -15.07 28.12 -9.50
C ASP A 48 -14.85 27.23 -10.75
N LYS A 49 -13.81 26.38 -10.73
CA LYS A 49 -13.54 25.42 -11.80
C LYS A 49 -14.64 24.35 -11.92
N PHE A 50 -15.27 23.97 -10.81
CA PHE A 50 -16.37 23.03 -10.82
C PHE A 50 -17.63 23.61 -11.44
N VAL A 51 -17.90 24.90 -11.19
CA VAL A 51 -18.99 25.65 -11.83
C VAL A 51 -18.81 25.67 -13.35
N THR A 52 -17.64 26.08 -13.84
CA THR A 52 -17.37 26.12 -15.29
C THR A 52 -17.43 24.75 -15.94
N THR A 53 -16.94 23.71 -15.26
CA THR A 53 -17.04 22.33 -15.75
C THR A 53 -18.50 21.92 -15.92
N THR A 54 -19.36 22.20 -14.93
CA THR A 54 -20.78 21.87 -14.99
C THR A 54 -21.48 22.63 -16.11
N ALA A 55 -21.22 23.93 -16.24
CA ALA A 55 -21.76 24.78 -17.30
C ALA A 55 -21.33 24.32 -18.70
N ALA A 56 -20.07 23.92 -18.88
CA ALA A 56 -19.55 23.40 -20.14
C ALA A 56 -20.22 22.07 -20.55
N VAL A 57 -20.37 21.14 -19.60
CA VAL A 57 -21.06 19.86 -19.84
C VAL A 57 -22.54 20.09 -20.17
N ALA A 58 -23.20 21.03 -19.47
CA ALA A 58 -24.57 21.39 -19.75
C ALA A 58 -24.74 22.01 -21.15
N ALA A 59 -23.80 22.86 -21.59
CA ALA A 59 -23.75 23.43 -22.94
C ALA A 59 -23.70 22.34 -24.01
N ASP A 60 -22.80 21.38 -23.82
CA ASP A 60 -22.54 20.29 -24.75
C ASP A 60 -23.77 19.38 -24.92
N ILE A 61 -24.41 19.00 -23.81
CA ILE A 61 -25.65 18.20 -23.85
C ILE A 61 -26.79 19.00 -24.51
N ALA A 62 -27.00 20.26 -24.13
CA ALA A 62 -28.06 21.10 -24.70
C ALA A 62 -27.87 21.35 -26.21
N GLY A 63 -26.61 21.55 -26.64
CA GLY A 63 -26.25 21.73 -28.05
C GLY A 63 -26.52 20.48 -28.88
N ALA A 64 -26.16 19.30 -28.36
CA ALA A 64 -26.42 18.03 -29.03
C ALA A 64 -27.92 17.67 -29.14
N LEU A 65 -28.75 18.18 -28.22
CA LEU A 65 -30.20 18.03 -28.27
C LEU A 65 -30.90 19.13 -29.08
N HIS A 66 -30.14 20.03 -29.70
CA HIS A 66 -30.67 21.15 -30.50
C HIS A 66 -31.67 22.03 -29.74
N PHE A 67 -31.39 22.31 -28.46
CA PHE A 67 -32.21 23.22 -27.65
C PHE A 67 -32.29 24.60 -28.30
N THR A 68 -33.45 25.25 -28.17
CA THR A 68 -33.63 26.64 -28.63
C THR A 68 -32.72 27.60 -27.83
N ALA A 69 -32.47 28.80 -28.36
CA ALA A 69 -31.64 29.79 -27.67
C ALA A 69 -32.12 30.07 -26.24
N THR A 70 -33.44 30.19 -26.02
CA THR A 70 -34.03 30.37 -24.69
C THR A 70 -33.76 29.18 -23.77
N GLN A 71 -33.91 27.95 -24.26
CA GLN A 71 -33.67 26.75 -23.43
C GLN A 71 -32.18 26.57 -23.10
N GLN A 72 -31.29 26.87 -24.05
CA GLN A 72 -29.85 26.87 -23.81
C GLN A 72 -29.46 27.90 -22.75
N GLU A 73 -30.04 29.10 -22.80
CA GLU A 73 -29.80 30.14 -21.80
C GLU A 73 -30.29 29.74 -20.42
N VAL A 74 -31.50 29.17 -20.30
CA VAL A 74 -32.05 28.65 -19.03
C VAL A 74 -31.14 27.58 -18.43
N VAL A 75 -30.72 26.59 -19.22
CA VAL A 75 -29.83 25.51 -18.76
C VAL A 75 -28.47 26.06 -18.34
N GLN A 76 -27.92 27.02 -19.09
CA GLN A 76 -26.63 27.64 -18.76
C GLN A 76 -26.69 28.40 -17.43
N LEU A 77 -27.69 29.26 -17.26
CA LEU A 77 -27.89 29.99 -16.01
C LEU A 77 -28.06 29.02 -14.84
N ALA A 78 -28.89 27.98 -15.00
CA ALA A 78 -29.09 26.99 -13.96
C ALA A 78 -27.79 26.24 -13.60
N ALA A 79 -26.96 25.89 -14.59
CA ALA A 79 -25.68 25.21 -14.37
C ALA A 79 -24.65 26.10 -13.65
N ILE A 80 -24.60 27.39 -13.99
CA ILE A 80 -23.72 28.39 -13.35
C ILE A 80 -24.06 28.55 -11.87
N PHE A 81 -25.35 28.62 -11.53
CA PHE A 81 -25.78 28.84 -10.16
C PHE A 81 -25.92 27.57 -9.31
N LEU A 82 -25.96 26.38 -9.92
CA LEU A 82 -26.26 25.11 -9.25
C LEU A 82 -25.48 24.87 -7.95
N HIS A 83 -24.19 25.19 -7.95
CA HIS A 83 -23.27 24.88 -6.85
C HIS A 83 -22.99 26.09 -5.92
N THR A 84 -23.55 27.26 -6.22
CA THR A 84 -23.25 28.49 -5.45
C THR A 84 -23.73 28.42 -4.01
N GLY A 85 -24.77 27.64 -3.72
CA GLY A 85 -25.28 27.46 -2.37
C GLY A 85 -24.32 26.74 -1.43
N TYR A 86 -23.37 25.95 -1.94
CA TYR A 86 -22.32 25.34 -1.11
C TYR A 86 -21.43 26.38 -0.41
N TRP A 87 -21.37 27.62 -0.95
CA TRP A 87 -20.56 28.71 -0.43
C TRP A 87 -21.24 29.47 0.72
N TYR A 88 -22.52 29.19 0.96
CA TYR A 88 -23.33 29.82 2.00
C TYR A 88 -23.72 28.83 3.10
N ASP A 89 -24.35 27.72 2.70
CA ASP A 89 -24.79 26.67 3.61
C ASP A 89 -24.69 25.32 2.92
N TYR A 90 -23.72 24.51 3.36
CA TYR A 90 -23.47 23.18 2.80
C TYR A 90 -24.67 22.23 2.95
N ARG A 91 -25.49 22.39 3.99
CA ARG A 91 -26.67 21.54 4.26
C ARG A 91 -27.89 22.02 3.49
N ARG A 92 -28.07 23.34 3.36
CA ARG A 92 -29.19 23.97 2.63
C ARG A 92 -28.78 24.49 1.25
N ARG A 93 -27.82 23.81 0.61
CA ARG A 93 -27.22 24.19 -0.67
C ARG A 93 -28.22 24.46 -1.78
N ALA A 94 -29.31 23.69 -1.87
CA ALA A 94 -30.31 23.85 -2.93
C ALA A 94 -31.02 25.21 -2.81
N GLU A 95 -31.53 25.50 -1.60
CA GLU A 95 -32.23 26.75 -1.29
C GLU A 95 -31.31 27.96 -1.45
N GLN A 96 -30.05 27.86 -1.02
CA GLN A 96 -29.10 28.97 -1.17
C GLN A 96 -28.73 29.22 -2.64
N SER A 97 -28.55 28.18 -3.46
CA SER A 97 -28.31 28.35 -4.90
C SER A 97 -29.47 29.07 -5.59
N GLU A 98 -30.72 28.77 -5.19
CA GLU A 98 -31.90 29.47 -5.70
C GLU A 98 -31.95 30.95 -5.30
N VAL A 99 -31.61 31.27 -4.05
CA VAL A 99 -31.56 32.66 -3.56
C VAL A 99 -30.54 33.48 -4.37
N VAL A 100 -29.34 32.94 -4.57
CA VAL A 100 -28.26 33.61 -5.32
C VAL A 100 -28.66 33.81 -6.78
N ALA A 101 -29.22 32.78 -7.41
CA ALA A 101 -29.69 32.86 -8.79
C ALA A 101 -30.81 33.90 -8.94
N ARG A 102 -31.80 33.88 -8.06
CA ARG A 102 -32.94 34.83 -8.09
C ARG A 102 -32.46 36.26 -7.94
N GLN A 103 -31.58 36.53 -6.98
CA GLN A 103 -31.04 37.89 -6.77
C GLN A 103 -30.41 38.44 -8.05
N PHE A 104 -29.51 37.67 -8.68
CA PHE A 104 -28.85 38.09 -9.91
C PHE A 104 -29.83 38.31 -11.06
N LEU A 105 -30.81 37.41 -11.23
CA LEU A 105 -31.76 37.46 -12.33
C LEU A 105 -32.76 38.62 -12.17
N ASP A 106 -33.21 38.90 -10.95
CA ASP A 106 -34.07 40.04 -10.64
C ASP A 106 -33.33 41.36 -10.89
N GLU A 107 -32.06 41.47 -10.46
CA GLU A 107 -31.20 42.64 -10.73
C GLU A 107 -30.99 42.89 -12.24
N LYS A 108 -30.97 41.82 -13.04
CA LYS A 108 -30.87 41.88 -14.51
C LYS A 108 -32.21 42.05 -15.22
N ASN A 109 -33.32 42.20 -14.49
CA ASN A 109 -34.68 42.28 -15.02
C ASN A 109 -35.04 41.10 -15.95
N TYR A 110 -34.59 39.89 -15.61
CA TYR A 110 -34.87 38.70 -16.41
C TYR A 110 -36.37 38.32 -16.35
N PRO A 111 -36.97 37.78 -17.43
CA PRO A 111 -38.40 37.48 -17.44
C PRO A 111 -38.84 36.55 -16.29
N PRO A 112 -39.87 36.91 -15.49
CA PRO A 112 -40.26 36.13 -14.31
C PRO A 112 -40.60 34.66 -14.58
N THR A 113 -41.12 34.37 -15.77
CA THR A 113 -41.42 33.01 -16.23
C THR A 113 -40.15 32.19 -16.41
N LEU A 114 -39.09 32.77 -16.99
CA LEU A 114 -37.80 32.12 -17.17
C LEU A 114 -37.01 32.02 -15.86
N ILE A 115 -37.11 33.01 -14.97
CA ILE A 115 -36.56 32.91 -13.60
C ILE A 115 -37.13 31.66 -12.91
N THR A 116 -38.45 31.48 -12.97
CA THR A 116 -39.11 30.32 -12.36
C THR A 116 -38.59 28.99 -12.95
N GLN A 117 -38.34 28.95 -14.27
CA GLN A 117 -37.77 27.76 -14.92
C GLN A 117 -36.32 27.48 -14.49
N VAL A 118 -35.46 28.50 -14.43
CA VAL A 118 -34.06 28.37 -13.97
C VAL A 118 -34.02 27.81 -12.55
N LEU A 119 -34.80 28.40 -11.65
CA LEU A 119 -34.86 28.00 -10.25
C LEU A 119 -35.39 26.56 -10.08
N ALA A 120 -36.45 26.19 -10.81
CA ALA A 120 -36.97 24.83 -10.79
C ALA A 120 -35.94 23.79 -11.28
N CYS A 121 -35.12 24.14 -12.28
CA CYS A 121 -34.02 23.28 -12.73
C CYS A 121 -32.97 23.10 -11.62
N ILE A 122 -32.51 24.21 -11.01
CA ILE A 122 -31.53 24.19 -9.90
C ILE A 122 -32.06 23.31 -8.76
N GLN A 123 -33.30 23.51 -8.34
CA GLN A 123 -33.93 22.77 -7.26
C GLN A 123 -33.94 21.27 -7.53
N THR A 124 -34.39 20.89 -8.73
CA THR A 124 -34.50 19.49 -9.16
C THR A 124 -33.15 18.80 -9.13
N ALA A 125 -32.14 19.41 -9.75
CA ALA A 125 -30.78 18.86 -9.83
C ALA A 125 -30.08 18.84 -8.46
N ALA A 126 -30.24 19.87 -7.64
CA ALA A 126 -29.62 19.94 -6.33
C ALA A 126 -30.21 18.93 -5.34
N MET A 127 -31.53 18.73 -5.33
CA MET A 127 -32.20 17.76 -4.45
C MET A 127 -32.13 16.32 -4.96
N GLY A 128 -31.75 16.09 -6.23
CA GLY A 128 -31.76 14.77 -6.84
C GLY A 128 -33.17 14.22 -7.08
N SER A 129 -34.14 15.12 -7.32
CA SER A 129 -35.52 14.74 -7.66
C SER A 129 -35.64 14.36 -9.14
N ALA A 130 -36.70 13.62 -9.51
CA ALA A 130 -36.91 13.22 -10.90
C ALA A 130 -37.21 14.44 -11.80
N PRO A 131 -36.42 14.69 -12.86
CA PRO A 131 -36.60 15.85 -13.71
C PRO A 131 -37.79 15.71 -14.66
N ALA A 132 -38.73 16.66 -14.55
CA ALA A 132 -39.95 16.71 -15.35
C ALA A 132 -39.79 17.47 -16.68
N THR A 133 -38.93 18.48 -16.74
CA THR A 133 -38.71 19.31 -17.94
C THR A 133 -37.43 18.90 -18.69
N PRO A 134 -37.35 19.13 -20.01
CA PRO A 134 -36.14 18.86 -20.79
C PRO A 134 -34.90 19.58 -20.23
N GLU A 135 -35.04 20.83 -19.78
CA GLU A 135 -33.97 21.64 -19.20
C GLU A 135 -33.45 21.05 -17.88
N ALA A 136 -34.35 20.57 -17.02
CA ALA A 136 -33.99 19.90 -15.78
C ALA A 136 -33.31 18.55 -16.03
N GLN A 137 -33.71 17.82 -17.08
CA GLN A 137 -33.07 16.57 -17.50
C GLN A 137 -31.63 16.81 -17.92
N VAL A 138 -31.40 17.83 -18.77
CA VAL A 138 -30.05 18.22 -19.20
C VAL A 138 -29.19 18.64 -18.01
N LEU A 139 -29.71 19.48 -17.12
CA LEU A 139 -28.95 19.94 -15.96
C LEU A 139 -28.59 18.80 -15.01
N THR A 140 -29.52 17.86 -14.77
CA THR A 140 -29.28 16.70 -13.91
C THR A 140 -28.21 15.78 -14.50
N ASP A 141 -28.28 15.48 -15.79
CA ASP A 141 -27.26 14.70 -16.49
C ASP A 141 -25.90 15.41 -16.46
N ALA A 142 -25.88 16.73 -16.69
CA ALA A 142 -24.67 17.53 -16.64
C ALA A 142 -24.05 17.52 -15.24
N ALA A 143 -24.85 17.69 -14.19
CA ALA A 143 -24.39 17.64 -12.80
C ALA A 143 -23.78 16.26 -12.46
N HIS A 144 -24.40 15.16 -12.87
CA HIS A 144 -23.87 13.82 -12.65
C HIS A 144 -22.54 13.59 -13.39
N ALA A 145 -22.49 13.88 -14.69
CA ALA A 145 -21.28 13.73 -15.49
C ALA A 145 -20.15 14.64 -14.95
N ALA A 146 -20.48 15.89 -14.65
CA ALA A 146 -19.54 16.84 -14.07
C ALA A 146 -19.15 16.50 -12.64
N THR A 147 -19.89 15.70 -11.86
CA THR A 147 -19.46 15.29 -10.51
C THR A 147 -18.59 14.04 -10.55
N TYR A 148 -18.99 13.04 -11.34
CA TYR A 148 -18.48 11.68 -11.21
C TYR A 148 -17.59 11.20 -12.36
N LEU A 149 -17.65 11.81 -13.54
CA LEU A 149 -17.10 11.22 -14.77
C LEU A 149 -16.01 12.04 -15.48
N SER A 150 -15.54 13.14 -14.89
CA SER A 150 -14.41 13.86 -15.48
C SER A 150 -13.10 13.09 -15.38
N ASP A 151 -12.18 13.38 -16.29
CA ASP A 151 -10.84 12.78 -16.42
C ASP A 151 -9.86 12.99 -15.24
N THR A 152 -10.28 13.66 -14.16
CA THR A 152 -9.40 13.88 -13.00
C THR A 152 -9.54 12.73 -11.99
N SER A 153 -8.44 12.00 -11.78
CA SER A 153 -8.37 10.78 -10.94
C SER A 153 -8.76 10.99 -9.47
N ASP A 154 -8.84 12.24 -9.00
CA ASP A 154 -8.85 12.57 -7.58
C ASP A 154 -10.18 13.14 -7.07
N ARG A 155 -11.23 13.20 -7.91
CA ARG A 155 -12.51 13.81 -7.52
C ARG A 155 -13.20 13.17 -6.33
N GLY A 156 -13.22 11.84 -6.27
CA GLY A 156 -13.79 11.13 -5.12
C GLY A 156 -13.05 11.46 -3.82
N ALA A 157 -11.74 11.73 -3.88
CA ALA A 157 -10.95 12.13 -2.72
C ALA A 157 -11.20 13.58 -2.31
N LEU A 158 -11.26 14.50 -3.29
CA LEU A 158 -11.59 15.92 -3.04
C LEU A 158 -12.99 16.08 -2.47
N LEU A 159 -13.99 15.38 -3.02
CA LEU A 159 -15.36 15.40 -2.52
C LEU A 159 -15.45 14.84 -1.10
N ARG A 160 -14.68 13.79 -0.78
CA ARG A 160 -14.59 13.28 0.60
C ARG A 160 -14.03 14.34 1.53
N LEU A 161 -12.86 14.88 1.19
CA LEU A 161 -12.15 15.85 2.02
C LEU A 161 -13.03 17.07 2.31
N GLU A 162 -13.69 17.61 1.29
CA GLU A 162 -14.61 18.74 1.48
C GLU A 162 -15.76 18.38 2.41
N ARG A 163 -16.42 17.22 2.23
CA ARG A 163 -17.52 16.78 3.11
C ARG A 163 -17.05 16.61 4.55
N GLU A 164 -15.84 16.07 4.76
CA GLU A 164 -15.25 15.92 6.10
C GLU A 164 -15.06 17.29 6.77
N LEU A 165 -14.51 18.27 6.04
CA LEU A 165 -14.25 19.62 6.53
C LEU A 165 -15.53 20.43 6.77
N MET A 166 -16.56 20.25 5.93
CA MET A 166 -17.79 21.04 5.98
C MET A 166 -18.85 20.46 6.94
N LEU A 167 -18.91 19.13 7.08
CA LEU A 167 -19.91 18.46 7.92
C LEU A 167 -19.36 18.01 9.28
N GLY A 168 -18.04 18.04 9.49
CA GLY A 168 -17.40 17.57 10.72
C GLY A 168 -17.47 16.05 10.90
N ASN A 169 -17.78 15.31 9.84
CA ASN A 169 -17.85 13.86 9.85
C ASN A 169 -16.49 13.29 9.43
N ASN A 170 -16.05 12.21 10.07
CA ASN A 170 -14.90 11.43 9.59
C ASN A 170 -15.41 10.16 8.90
N TYR A 171 -15.03 9.95 7.63
CA TYR A 171 -15.39 8.73 6.91
C TYR A 171 -14.24 7.74 6.94
N SER A 172 -14.49 6.52 7.46
CA SER A 172 -13.56 5.42 7.22
C SER A 172 -13.44 5.14 5.72
N ARG A 173 -12.30 4.59 5.28
CA ARG A 173 -12.10 4.25 3.86
C ARG A 173 -13.20 3.32 3.33
N ALA A 174 -13.59 2.32 4.12
CA ALA A 174 -14.65 1.38 3.74
C ALA A 174 -16.02 2.07 3.65
N ASN A 175 -16.38 2.90 4.64
CA ASN A 175 -17.67 3.60 4.65
C ASN A 175 -17.78 4.59 3.49
N TRP A 176 -16.72 5.38 3.24
CA TRP A 176 -16.68 6.28 2.09
C TRP A 176 -16.81 5.52 0.78
N ALA A 177 -16.04 4.44 0.63
CA ALA A 177 -16.05 3.67 -0.59
C ALA A 177 -17.44 3.10 -0.91
N GLY A 178 -18.16 2.62 0.11
CA GLY A 178 -19.55 2.17 0.00
C GLY A 178 -20.53 3.30 -0.33
N GLN A 179 -20.46 4.44 0.36
CA GLN A 179 -21.34 5.59 0.09
C GLN A 179 -21.15 6.15 -1.32
N TYR A 180 -19.90 6.29 -1.76
CA TYR A 180 -19.59 6.78 -3.11
C TYR A 180 -20.06 5.78 -4.19
N LEU A 181 -19.91 4.47 -3.95
CA LEU A 181 -20.47 3.47 -4.85
C LEU A 181 -22.00 3.57 -4.95
N GLN A 182 -22.68 3.75 -3.82
CA GLN A 182 -24.13 3.92 -3.78
C GLN A 182 -24.57 5.15 -4.59
N GLN A 183 -23.83 6.26 -4.50
CA GLN A 183 -24.08 7.47 -5.29
C GLN A 183 -23.95 7.19 -6.79
N LEU A 184 -22.91 6.47 -7.22
CA LEU A 184 -22.75 6.09 -8.63
C LEU A 184 -23.88 5.19 -9.15
N VAL A 185 -24.31 4.20 -8.36
CA VAL A 185 -25.40 3.27 -8.74
C VAL A 185 -26.74 3.98 -8.90
N GLN A 186 -26.96 5.09 -8.19
CA GLN A 186 -28.19 5.87 -8.26
C GLN A 186 -28.27 6.77 -9.50
N ILE A 187 -27.17 6.98 -10.23
CA ILE A 187 -27.15 7.82 -11.43
C ILE A 187 -28.04 7.20 -12.51
N LYS A 188 -28.97 8.00 -13.02
CA LYS A 188 -29.83 7.67 -14.16
C LYS A 188 -29.66 8.74 -15.22
N TRP A 189 -29.36 8.34 -16.45
CA TRP A 189 -29.29 9.25 -17.58
C TRP A 189 -30.69 9.52 -18.13
N HIS A 190 -31.09 10.78 -18.12
CA HIS A 190 -32.40 11.23 -18.53
C HIS A 190 -32.46 11.55 -20.02
N THR A 191 -31.37 12.07 -20.59
CA THR A 191 -31.28 12.42 -22.01
C THR A 191 -30.66 11.30 -22.85
N PRO A 192 -31.10 11.10 -24.10
CA PRO A 192 -30.50 10.11 -25.01
C PRO A 192 -29.00 10.37 -25.25
N TYR A 193 -28.61 11.63 -25.38
CA TYR A 193 -27.22 12.02 -25.61
C TYR A 193 -26.33 11.67 -24.42
N ALA A 194 -26.73 12.01 -23.19
CA ALA A 194 -25.95 11.67 -22.00
C ALA A 194 -25.79 10.16 -21.83
N ARG A 195 -26.86 9.39 -22.09
CA ARG A 195 -26.79 7.92 -22.08
C ARG A 195 -25.76 7.41 -23.09
N SER A 196 -25.81 7.88 -24.34
CA SER A 196 -24.85 7.44 -25.36
C SER A 196 -23.40 7.81 -25.02
N LYS A 197 -23.18 8.97 -24.39
CA LYS A 197 -21.83 9.52 -24.14
C LYS A 197 -21.20 9.03 -22.84
N TYR A 198 -21.98 8.92 -21.76
CA TYR A 198 -21.46 8.77 -20.40
C TYR A 198 -21.69 7.38 -19.79
N GLU A 199 -22.54 6.53 -20.38
CA GLU A 199 -22.85 5.20 -19.85
C GLU A 199 -21.60 4.32 -19.71
N ALA A 200 -20.74 4.30 -20.72
CA ALA A 200 -19.50 3.51 -20.69
C ALA A 200 -18.52 4.01 -19.59
N ALA A 201 -18.44 5.33 -19.40
CA ALA A 201 -17.62 5.93 -18.36
C ALA A 201 -18.18 5.62 -16.96
N LEU A 202 -19.50 5.63 -16.78
CA LEU A 202 -20.17 5.24 -15.54
C LEU A 202 -19.89 3.78 -15.18
N HIS A 203 -20.00 2.86 -16.14
CA HIS A 203 -19.66 1.45 -15.92
C HIS A 203 -18.21 1.27 -15.46
N LYS A 204 -17.27 1.98 -16.10
CA LYS A 204 -15.87 1.97 -15.69
C LYS A 204 -15.70 2.50 -14.26
N ALA A 205 -16.35 3.61 -13.92
CA ALA A 205 -16.32 4.19 -12.58
C ALA A 205 -16.89 3.23 -11.52
N LEU A 206 -18.00 2.55 -11.81
CA LEU A 206 -18.61 1.53 -10.94
C LEU A 206 -17.67 0.37 -10.66
N LEU A 207 -17.03 -0.19 -11.70
CA LEU A 207 -16.09 -1.30 -11.55
C LEU A 207 -14.86 -0.91 -10.72
N VAL A 208 -14.29 0.28 -10.97
CA VAL A 208 -13.16 0.80 -10.19
C VAL A 208 -13.57 0.98 -8.74
N GLN A 209 -14.71 1.60 -8.48
CA GLN A 209 -15.17 1.87 -7.13
C GLN A 209 -15.53 0.59 -6.36
N ARG A 210 -16.09 -0.42 -7.03
CA ARG A 210 -16.36 -1.73 -6.44
C ARG A 210 -15.08 -2.40 -5.93
N ARG A 211 -14.00 -2.38 -6.73
CA ARG A 211 -12.69 -2.91 -6.31
C ARG A 211 -12.11 -2.16 -5.11
N ILE A 212 -12.28 -0.83 -5.05
CA ILE A 212 -11.85 -0.02 -3.91
C ILE A 212 -12.62 -0.42 -2.65
N GLN A 213 -13.93 -0.62 -2.75
CA GLN A 213 -14.76 -1.07 -1.63
C GLN A 213 -14.37 -2.46 -1.14
N GLU A 214 -14.17 -3.43 -2.04
CA GLU A 214 -13.76 -4.80 -1.69
C GLU A 214 -12.40 -4.82 -1.00
N LYS A 215 -11.44 -4.05 -1.50
CA LYS A 215 -10.12 -3.92 -0.85
C LYS A 215 -10.24 -3.30 0.55
N ALA A 216 -11.02 -2.23 0.69
CA ALA A 216 -11.22 -1.57 1.99
C ALA A 216 -11.97 -2.48 2.98
N ALA A 217 -12.86 -3.33 2.51
CA ALA A 217 -13.56 -4.32 3.32
C ALA A 217 -12.63 -5.48 3.74
N GLY A 218 -11.80 -5.99 2.83
CA GLY A 218 -10.80 -7.03 3.11
C GLY A 218 -9.77 -6.60 4.15
N ASP A 219 -9.26 -5.37 4.04
CA ASP A 219 -8.38 -4.76 5.06
C ASP A 219 -9.06 -4.69 6.44
N THR A 220 -10.39 -4.61 6.51
CA THR A 220 -11.13 -4.53 7.79
C THR A 220 -11.47 -5.93 8.32
N ALA A 221 -11.69 -6.91 7.43
CA ALA A 221 -11.96 -8.30 7.79
C ALA A 221 -10.71 -9.02 8.31
N ALA A 222 -9.56 -8.82 7.66
CA ALA A 222 -8.27 -9.41 8.06
C ALA A 222 -7.82 -9.01 9.48
N PHE A 223 -8.28 -7.86 10.00
CA PHE A 223 -8.00 -7.42 11.37
C PHE A 223 -9.06 -7.84 12.41
N LYS A 224 -10.22 -8.38 11.98
CA LYS A 224 -11.30 -8.81 12.88
C LYS A 224 -11.34 -10.32 13.11
N HIS A 225 -10.70 -11.12 12.26
CA HIS A 225 -10.61 -12.56 12.47
C HIS A 225 -9.45 -12.86 13.45
N GLN A 226 -9.77 -13.15 14.71
CA GLN A 226 -8.86 -13.89 15.58
C GLN A 226 -9.14 -15.37 15.31
N PRO A 227 -8.28 -16.08 14.56
CA PRO A 227 -8.53 -17.47 14.24
C PRO A 227 -8.54 -18.31 15.52
N GLU A 228 -9.52 -19.21 15.66
CA GLU A 228 -9.60 -20.11 16.82
C GLU A 228 -8.46 -21.13 16.80
N ARG A 229 -7.95 -21.47 15.61
CA ARG A 229 -6.83 -22.39 15.42
C ARG A 229 -5.67 -21.76 14.64
N PRO A 230 -4.40 -22.12 14.94
CA PRO A 230 -3.26 -21.59 14.20
C PRO A 230 -3.34 -21.92 12.70
N PHE A 231 -3.14 -20.91 11.85
CA PHE A 231 -3.13 -21.04 10.38
C PHE A 231 -4.48 -21.40 9.73
N GLU A 232 -5.57 -21.35 10.48
CA GLU A 232 -6.94 -21.42 9.96
C GLU A 232 -7.23 -20.22 9.05
N GLY A 233 -7.92 -20.44 7.93
CA GLY A 233 -8.34 -19.37 7.01
C GLY A 233 -7.21 -18.63 6.29
N LEU A 234 -5.94 -19.05 6.44
CA LEU A 234 -4.78 -18.27 5.97
C LEU A 234 -4.78 -18.00 4.44
N GLU A 235 -5.39 -18.88 3.65
CA GLU A 235 -5.54 -18.73 2.19
C GLU A 235 -6.62 -17.73 1.78
N GLU A 236 -7.60 -17.52 2.65
CA GLU A 236 -8.71 -16.58 2.49
C GLU A 236 -8.31 -15.20 3.01
N ASP A 237 -7.60 -15.16 4.14
CA ASP A 237 -7.23 -13.93 4.85
C ASP A 237 -6.06 -13.18 4.21
N TYR A 238 -5.15 -13.90 3.53
CA TYR A 238 -3.95 -13.32 2.95
C TYR A 238 -3.79 -13.65 1.46
N PRO A 239 -3.24 -12.73 0.65
CA PRO A 239 -2.90 -13.04 -0.72
C PRO A 239 -1.94 -14.24 -0.79
N LEU A 240 -2.35 -15.33 -1.46
CA LEU A 240 -1.58 -16.58 -1.57
C LEU A 240 -0.12 -16.35 -2.02
N ARG A 241 0.09 -15.38 -2.92
CA ARG A 241 1.43 -14.99 -3.41
C ARG A 241 2.34 -14.44 -2.30
N ALA A 242 1.78 -13.73 -1.32
CA ALA A 242 2.54 -13.18 -0.19
C ALA A 242 3.04 -14.31 0.72
N VAL A 243 2.16 -15.26 1.05
CA VAL A 243 2.49 -16.45 1.86
C VAL A 243 3.56 -17.29 1.18
N GLN A 244 3.39 -17.60 -0.11
CA GLN A 244 4.40 -18.33 -0.91
C GLN A 244 5.75 -17.61 -0.95
N THR A 245 5.73 -16.28 -1.14
CA THR A 245 6.95 -15.47 -1.18
C THR A 245 7.67 -15.46 0.16
N PHE A 246 6.93 -15.40 1.27
CA PHE A 246 7.49 -15.44 2.62
C PHE A 246 8.24 -16.76 2.85
N PHE A 247 7.59 -17.90 2.63
CA PHE A 247 8.23 -19.20 2.84
C PHE A 247 9.44 -19.38 1.93
N ARG A 248 9.32 -19.12 0.62
CA ARG A 248 10.42 -19.23 -0.34
C ARG A 248 11.64 -18.39 0.07
N THR A 249 11.42 -17.16 0.52
CA THR A 249 12.49 -16.26 0.96
C THR A 249 13.16 -16.78 2.23
N ASN A 250 12.39 -17.22 3.21
CA ASN A 250 12.93 -17.75 4.47
C ASN A 250 13.73 -19.05 4.25
N TYR A 251 13.21 -20.00 3.48
CA TYR A 251 13.94 -21.22 3.14
C TYR A 251 15.28 -20.93 2.47
N ARG A 252 15.30 -20.04 1.47
CA ARG A 252 16.54 -19.60 0.82
C ARG A 252 17.50 -18.96 1.81
N ASN A 253 16.98 -18.12 2.72
CA ASN A 253 17.80 -17.47 3.73
C ASN A 253 18.46 -18.49 4.68
N HIS A 254 17.70 -19.45 5.20
CA HIS A 254 18.24 -20.49 6.09
C HIS A 254 19.29 -21.37 5.40
N ILE A 255 19.06 -21.76 4.14
CA ILE A 255 20.04 -22.50 3.34
C ILE A 255 21.33 -21.67 3.19
N ASN A 256 21.20 -20.39 2.84
CA ASN A 256 22.33 -19.50 2.66
C ASN A 256 23.11 -19.28 3.98
N LEU A 257 22.40 -19.03 5.09
CA LEU A 257 23.02 -18.89 6.41
C LEU A 257 23.76 -20.16 6.85
N SER A 258 23.22 -21.34 6.53
CA SER A 258 23.91 -22.60 6.77
C SER A 258 25.19 -22.70 5.94
N ALA A 259 25.12 -22.38 4.64
CA ALA A 259 26.28 -22.40 3.76
C ALA A 259 27.37 -21.42 4.22
N ILE A 260 26.98 -20.24 4.72
CA ILE A 260 27.92 -19.27 5.31
C ILE A 260 28.60 -19.85 6.56
N ALA A 261 27.86 -20.52 7.43
CA ALA A 261 28.43 -21.16 8.62
C ALA A 261 29.42 -22.27 8.23
N ASP A 262 29.05 -23.12 7.27
CA ASP A 262 29.91 -24.20 6.77
C ASP A 262 31.19 -23.64 6.11
N ASN A 263 31.07 -22.56 5.33
CA ASN A 263 32.22 -21.88 4.73
C ASN A 263 33.15 -21.30 5.81
N LYS A 264 32.62 -20.62 6.83
CA LYS A 264 33.43 -20.09 7.94
C LYS A 264 34.12 -21.20 8.74
N ALA A 265 33.44 -22.33 8.95
CA ALA A 265 34.05 -23.50 9.58
C ALA A 265 35.20 -24.05 8.74
N ASN A 266 35.03 -24.17 7.42
CA ASN A 266 36.09 -24.61 6.50
C ASN A 266 37.31 -23.67 6.51
N ILE A 267 37.08 -22.35 6.58
CA ILE A 267 38.16 -21.37 6.75
C ILE A 267 38.91 -21.61 8.06
N MET A 268 38.19 -21.77 9.19
CA MET A 268 38.82 -22.05 10.49
C MET A 268 39.58 -23.37 10.50
N ILE A 269 39.08 -24.41 9.83
CA ILE A 269 39.76 -25.69 9.68
C ILE A 269 41.08 -25.51 8.91
N SER A 270 41.03 -24.81 7.77
CA SER A 270 42.20 -24.57 6.91
C SER A 270 43.28 -23.76 7.64
N VAL A 271 42.90 -22.65 8.28
CA VAL A 271 43.83 -21.78 9.01
C VAL A 271 44.53 -22.54 10.14
N ASN A 272 43.78 -23.25 10.98
CA ASN A 272 44.38 -24.05 12.06
C ASN A 272 45.31 -25.15 11.53
N SER A 273 44.91 -25.85 10.45
CA SER A 273 45.73 -26.91 9.86
C SER A 273 47.05 -26.38 9.29
N ILE A 274 47.01 -25.24 8.59
CA ILE A 274 48.20 -24.59 8.04
C ILE A 274 49.12 -24.11 9.17
N LEU A 275 48.59 -23.40 10.16
CA LEU A 275 49.39 -22.84 11.27
C LEU A 275 50.05 -23.93 12.11
N ILE A 276 49.33 -25.00 12.45
CA ILE A 276 49.88 -26.15 13.17
C ILE A 276 51.01 -26.81 12.36
N SER A 277 50.82 -27.02 11.06
CA SER A 277 51.83 -27.61 10.17
C SER A 277 53.10 -26.77 10.10
N VAL A 278 52.96 -25.44 9.95
CA VAL A 278 54.10 -24.49 9.92
C VAL A 278 54.84 -24.50 11.26
N LEU A 279 54.13 -24.51 12.39
CA LEU A 279 54.75 -24.54 13.71
C LEU A 279 55.52 -25.83 13.98
N ILE A 280 54.95 -26.99 13.64
CA ILE A 280 55.63 -28.28 13.77
C ILE A 280 56.90 -28.32 12.91
N THR A 281 56.81 -27.85 11.67
CA THR A 281 57.94 -27.77 10.75
C THR A 281 59.04 -26.86 11.31
N ALA A 282 58.68 -25.69 11.83
CA ALA A 282 59.64 -24.74 12.40
C ALA A 282 60.31 -25.27 13.68
N LEU A 283 59.57 -25.97 14.55
CA LEU A 283 60.12 -26.62 15.74
C LEU A 283 61.12 -27.73 15.37
N SER A 284 60.76 -28.57 14.39
CA SER A 284 61.57 -29.71 13.95
C SER A 284 62.86 -29.27 13.23
N TYR A 285 62.76 -28.31 12.30
CA TYR A 285 63.89 -27.89 11.47
C TYR A 285 65.01 -27.16 12.24
N ARG A 286 64.66 -26.39 13.28
CA ARG A 286 65.64 -25.56 14.00
C ARG A 286 66.13 -26.13 15.33
N ASN A 287 65.72 -27.36 15.71
CA ASN A 287 65.99 -27.93 17.05
C ASN A 287 65.71 -26.94 18.20
N MET A 288 64.75 -26.03 18.00
CA MET A 288 64.46 -24.91 18.92
C MET A 288 64.07 -25.39 20.33
N ALA A 289 63.52 -26.61 20.42
CA ALA A 289 63.20 -27.27 21.68
C ALA A 289 64.42 -27.56 22.56
N GLN A 290 65.61 -27.74 21.98
CA GLN A 290 66.85 -27.98 22.71
C GLN A 290 67.65 -26.69 22.94
N THR A 291 67.56 -25.73 22.02
CA THR A 291 68.38 -24.49 22.04
C THR A 291 67.77 -23.37 22.88
N ASN A 292 66.44 -23.23 22.94
CA ASN A 292 65.74 -22.19 23.73
C ASN A 292 64.42 -22.73 24.31
N PRO A 293 64.46 -23.36 25.50
CA PRO A 293 63.27 -23.97 26.14
C PRO A 293 62.10 -22.99 26.36
N GLY A 294 62.38 -21.69 26.49
CA GLY A 294 61.36 -20.64 26.70
C GLY A 294 60.37 -20.49 25.53
N VAL A 295 60.75 -20.87 24.30
CA VAL A 295 59.87 -20.81 23.12
C VAL A 295 58.88 -21.98 23.07
N LEU A 296 59.14 -23.06 23.80
CA LEU A 296 58.29 -24.25 23.81
C LEU A 296 56.92 -23.96 24.44
N LEU A 297 56.87 -23.16 25.51
CA LEU A 297 55.63 -22.84 26.22
C LEU A 297 54.60 -22.11 25.33
N PRO A 298 54.94 -21.00 24.65
CA PRO A 298 54.04 -20.38 23.67
C PRO A 298 53.54 -21.35 22.60
N VAL A 299 54.42 -22.22 22.07
CA VAL A 299 54.02 -23.15 21.01
C VAL A 299 53.05 -24.21 21.52
N VAL A 300 53.27 -24.76 22.71
CA VAL A 300 52.34 -25.72 23.33
C VAL A 300 50.98 -25.07 23.59
N ILE A 301 50.95 -23.84 24.11
CA ILE A 301 49.70 -23.07 24.30
C ILE A 301 48.96 -22.92 22.98
N PHE A 302 49.67 -22.54 21.90
CA PHE A 302 49.07 -22.41 20.57
C PHE A 302 48.55 -23.73 20.02
N LEU A 303 49.31 -24.82 20.15
CA LEU A 303 48.89 -26.13 19.66
C LEU A 303 47.63 -26.63 20.36
N VAL A 304 47.56 -26.50 21.69
CA VAL A 304 46.39 -26.93 22.47
C VAL A 304 45.15 -26.11 22.10
N THR A 305 45.29 -24.78 22.06
CA THR A 305 44.17 -23.88 21.74
C THR A 305 43.73 -23.97 20.28
N GLY A 306 44.69 -24.10 19.35
CA GLY A 306 44.44 -24.33 17.92
C GLY A 306 43.76 -25.67 17.65
N LEU A 307 44.17 -26.75 18.33
CA LEU A 307 43.50 -28.05 18.22
C LEU A 307 42.09 -27.99 18.81
N ALA A 308 41.89 -27.35 19.96
CA ALA A 308 40.56 -27.16 20.54
C ALA A 308 39.64 -26.35 19.60
N SER A 309 40.15 -25.27 19.01
CA SER A 309 39.43 -24.49 17.99
C SER A 309 39.06 -25.34 16.77
N LEU A 310 40.01 -26.12 16.25
CA LEU A 310 39.80 -27.02 15.11
C LEU A 310 38.70 -28.04 15.39
N ILE A 311 38.68 -28.64 16.58
CA ILE A 311 37.62 -29.58 16.99
C ILE A 311 36.25 -28.92 16.91
N PHE A 312 36.10 -27.70 17.43
CA PHE A 312 34.82 -26.98 17.35
C PHE A 312 34.43 -26.58 15.92
N ALA A 313 35.39 -26.21 15.07
CA ALA A 313 35.13 -25.92 13.65
C ALA A 313 34.64 -27.18 12.92
N VAL A 314 35.29 -28.33 13.14
CA VAL A 314 34.85 -29.62 12.58
C VAL A 314 33.47 -30.02 13.11
N LEU A 315 33.18 -29.80 14.41
CA LEU A 315 31.86 -30.06 14.98
C LEU A 315 30.76 -29.17 14.38
N SER A 316 31.08 -27.95 13.96
CA SER A 316 30.18 -27.04 13.24
C SER A 316 29.90 -27.53 11.82
N ALA A 317 30.93 -27.96 11.09
CA ALA A 317 30.82 -28.46 9.73
C ALA A 317 30.27 -29.90 9.64
N ARG A 318 30.27 -30.64 10.76
CA ARG A 318 29.80 -32.03 10.80
C ARG A 318 28.32 -32.08 10.41
N PRO A 319 27.95 -32.86 9.38
CA PRO A 319 26.55 -33.07 9.03
C PRO A 319 25.87 -33.84 10.17
N LYS A 320 25.06 -33.15 10.97
CA LYS A 320 24.14 -33.77 11.92
C LYS A 320 22.79 -33.91 11.25
N VAL A 321 22.72 -34.83 10.30
CA VAL A 321 21.44 -35.43 9.94
C VAL A 321 21.04 -36.39 11.06
N THR A 322 19.74 -36.52 11.31
CA THR A 322 19.12 -37.57 12.14
C THR A 322 19.44 -37.58 13.64
N SER A 323 18.65 -36.87 14.46
CA SER A 323 18.37 -37.30 15.86
C SER A 323 17.33 -36.47 16.63
N LEU A 324 16.67 -35.47 16.05
CA LEU A 324 15.68 -34.70 16.82
C LEU A 324 14.37 -35.47 17.11
N ASN A 325 14.05 -36.53 16.35
CA ASN A 325 12.73 -37.17 16.41
C ASN A 325 12.72 -38.71 16.33
N ARG A 326 13.79 -39.38 16.77
CA ARG A 326 13.98 -40.84 16.53
C ARG A 326 12.98 -41.77 17.26
N GLN A 327 11.93 -41.26 17.90
CA GLN A 327 10.96 -42.06 18.66
C GLN A 327 9.50 -41.61 18.49
N VAL A 328 9.11 -41.08 17.33
CA VAL A 328 7.71 -40.74 17.09
C VAL A 328 7.09 -41.77 16.16
N THR A 329 6.41 -42.77 16.73
CA THR A 329 5.66 -43.80 16.00
C THR A 329 4.18 -43.42 15.80
N ASP A 330 3.74 -42.31 16.39
CA ASP A 330 2.36 -41.84 16.31
C ASP A 330 2.08 -41.14 14.97
N LYS A 331 1.14 -41.71 14.20
CA LYS A 331 0.66 -41.16 12.92
C LYS A 331 0.18 -39.72 13.04
N ALA A 332 -0.42 -39.32 14.16
CA ALA A 332 -0.93 -37.96 14.34
C ALA A 332 0.19 -36.92 14.48
N VAL A 333 1.32 -37.31 15.05
CA VAL A 333 2.49 -36.44 15.22
C VAL A 333 3.32 -36.41 13.94
N LEU A 334 3.39 -37.52 13.21
CA LEU A 334 3.99 -37.59 11.87
C LEU A 334 3.27 -36.67 10.88
N ARG A 335 1.93 -36.68 10.85
CA ARG A 335 1.10 -35.75 10.06
C ARG A 335 1.44 -34.27 10.29
N ARG A 336 1.87 -33.92 11.51
CA ARG A 336 2.20 -32.53 11.89
C ARG A 336 3.67 -32.16 11.62
N ASN A 337 4.59 -33.06 11.33
CA ASN A 337 6.02 -32.70 11.18
C ASN A 337 6.70 -33.38 9.99
N MET A 338 5.97 -33.68 8.94
CA MET A 338 6.46 -34.54 7.86
C MET A 338 7.49 -33.86 6.95
N VAL A 339 7.32 -32.58 6.64
CA VAL A 339 8.17 -31.85 5.67
C VAL A 339 9.65 -31.78 6.12
N PHE A 340 9.90 -31.95 7.42
CA PHE A 340 11.25 -31.99 7.95
C PHE A 340 11.99 -33.26 7.50
N PHE A 341 13.16 -33.07 6.87
CA PHE A 341 14.03 -34.12 6.32
C PHE A 341 14.28 -35.30 7.26
N GLY A 342 14.44 -35.05 8.56
CA GLY A 342 14.72 -36.13 9.52
C GLY A 342 13.56 -37.09 9.78
N ASN A 343 12.32 -36.74 9.39
CA ASN A 343 11.12 -37.51 9.73
C ASN A 343 10.60 -38.35 8.55
N PHE A 344 10.69 -37.88 7.30
CA PHE A 344 10.18 -38.64 6.15
C PHE A 344 11.11 -39.75 5.68
N VAL A 345 12.43 -39.66 5.97
CA VAL A 345 13.42 -40.67 5.52
C VAL A 345 13.19 -42.05 6.13
N THR A 346 12.37 -42.14 7.19
CA THR A 346 12.00 -43.41 7.84
C THR A 346 10.67 -44.01 7.37
N LEU A 347 9.94 -43.33 6.47
CA LEU A 347 8.65 -43.79 5.95
C LEU A 347 8.84 -44.67 4.70
N ASP A 348 7.89 -45.58 4.46
CA ASP A 348 7.76 -46.22 3.15
C ASP A 348 7.09 -45.26 2.15
N LEU A 349 7.14 -45.62 0.86
CA LEU A 349 6.62 -44.78 -0.22
C LEU A 349 5.10 -44.55 -0.06
N ASP A 350 4.36 -45.62 0.23
CA ASP A 350 2.89 -45.58 0.31
C ASP A 350 2.43 -44.66 1.46
N GLN A 351 3.08 -44.73 2.64
CA GLN A 351 2.79 -43.84 3.76
C GLN A 351 3.17 -42.39 3.44
N TYR A 352 4.27 -42.18 2.71
CA TYR A 352 4.68 -40.84 2.31
C TYR A 352 3.68 -40.21 1.33
N GLU A 353 3.20 -40.97 0.34
CA GLU A 353 2.18 -40.50 -0.60
C GLU A 353 0.84 -40.19 0.09
N GLU A 354 0.37 -41.07 0.98
CA GLU A 354 -0.86 -40.85 1.76
C GLU A 354 -0.79 -39.54 2.58
N LEU A 355 0.32 -39.33 3.28
CA LEU A 355 0.52 -38.15 4.11
C LEU A 355 0.72 -36.86 3.29
N MET A 356 1.32 -36.94 2.09
CA MET A 356 1.45 -35.81 1.18
C MET A 356 0.09 -35.40 0.57
N ASP A 357 -0.76 -36.36 0.22
CA ASP A 357 -2.11 -36.07 -0.27
C ASP A 357 -2.96 -35.39 0.81
N ASP A 358 -2.91 -35.89 2.06
CA ASP A 358 -3.54 -35.25 3.22
C ASP A 358 -3.05 -33.80 3.41
N LEU A 359 -1.73 -33.58 3.25
CA LEU A 359 -1.10 -32.27 3.43
C LEU A 359 -1.56 -31.26 2.37
N PHE A 360 -1.61 -31.65 1.10
CA PHE A 360 -2.01 -30.75 0.02
C PHE A 360 -3.51 -30.42 0.01
N ARG A 361 -4.33 -31.30 0.57
CA ARG A 361 -5.77 -31.07 0.71
C ARG A 361 -6.13 -30.16 1.88
N ASN A 362 -5.21 -29.96 2.83
CA ASN A 362 -5.45 -29.16 4.04
C ASN A 362 -4.40 -28.04 4.18
N GLY A 363 -4.78 -26.82 3.79
CA GLY A 363 -3.92 -25.64 3.87
C GLY A 363 -3.39 -25.36 5.28
N GLU A 364 -4.22 -25.48 6.33
CA GLU A 364 -3.79 -25.30 7.72
C GLU A 364 -2.67 -26.28 8.08
N LEU A 365 -2.82 -27.55 7.69
CA LEU A 365 -1.82 -28.58 7.93
C LEU A 365 -0.54 -28.33 7.13
N LEU A 366 -0.66 -27.88 5.87
CA LEU A 366 0.45 -27.51 5.01
C LEU A 366 1.28 -26.37 5.60
N TYR A 367 0.66 -25.22 5.88
CA TYR A 367 1.36 -24.07 6.43
C TYR A 367 1.93 -24.38 7.81
N GLY A 368 1.18 -25.09 8.65
CA GLY A 368 1.67 -25.54 9.95
C GLY A 368 2.93 -26.40 9.83
N ASN A 369 3.01 -27.32 8.87
CA ASN A 369 4.19 -28.14 8.62
C ASN A 369 5.39 -27.29 8.17
N MET A 370 5.18 -26.35 7.24
CA MET A 370 6.23 -25.46 6.76
C MET A 370 6.79 -24.56 7.87
N VAL A 371 5.93 -24.04 8.74
CA VAL A 371 6.37 -23.22 9.89
C VAL A 371 7.22 -24.04 10.87
N ARG A 372 6.80 -25.26 11.19
CA ARG A 372 7.57 -26.15 12.08
C ARG A 372 8.91 -26.53 11.47
N ASP A 373 8.96 -26.79 10.18
CA ASP A 373 10.20 -27.08 9.46
C ASP A 373 11.18 -25.89 9.49
N LEU A 374 10.70 -24.67 9.21
CA LEU A 374 11.50 -23.44 9.38
C LEU A 374 12.03 -23.27 10.82
N TYR A 375 11.22 -23.57 11.83
CA TYR A 375 11.63 -23.51 13.23
C TYR A 375 12.79 -24.47 13.54
N TYR A 376 12.69 -25.73 13.12
CA TYR A 376 13.76 -26.71 13.32
C TYR A 376 15.02 -26.39 12.52
N LEU A 377 14.87 -25.86 11.31
CA LEU A 377 16.00 -25.38 10.51
C LEU A 377 16.73 -24.22 11.21
N GLY A 378 15.99 -23.34 11.89
CA GLY A 378 16.54 -22.31 12.77
C GLY A 378 17.34 -22.88 13.95
N GLN A 379 16.82 -23.90 14.65
CA GLN A 379 17.54 -24.53 15.76
C GLN A 379 18.85 -25.21 15.33
N VAL A 380 18.86 -25.88 14.17
CA VAL A 380 20.07 -26.49 13.61
C VAL A 380 21.12 -25.42 13.31
N LEU A 381 20.68 -24.28 12.76
CA LEU A 381 21.54 -23.16 12.44
C LEU A 381 22.16 -22.54 13.70
N ASP A 382 21.37 -22.26 14.74
CA ASP A 382 21.85 -21.75 16.03
C ASP A 382 22.98 -22.62 16.59
N LYS A 383 22.80 -23.95 16.57
CA LYS A 383 23.81 -24.89 17.04
C LYS A 383 25.11 -24.82 16.24
N LYS A 384 25.05 -24.67 14.90
CA LYS A 384 26.24 -24.47 14.06
C LYS A 384 26.96 -23.18 14.44
N TYR A 385 26.24 -22.07 14.51
CA TYR A 385 26.82 -20.77 14.87
C TYR A 385 27.43 -20.77 16.27
N ARG A 386 26.84 -21.49 17.23
CA ARG A 386 27.41 -21.62 18.58
C ARG A 386 28.75 -22.38 18.57
N TYR A 387 28.86 -23.51 17.88
CA TYR A 387 30.14 -24.22 17.75
C TYR A 387 31.19 -23.36 17.03
N LEU A 388 30.78 -22.67 15.97
CA LEU A 388 31.64 -21.76 15.25
C LEU A 388 32.14 -20.63 16.15
N SER A 389 31.26 -19.97 16.90
CA SER A 389 31.64 -18.90 17.83
C SER A 389 32.63 -19.38 18.89
N ILE A 390 32.43 -20.58 19.45
CA ILE A 390 33.38 -21.18 20.40
C ILE A 390 34.73 -21.41 19.72
N SER A 391 34.75 -21.95 18.49
CA SER A 391 35.98 -22.18 17.71
C SER A 391 36.79 -20.89 17.52
N TYR A 392 36.12 -19.80 17.11
CA TYR A 392 36.76 -18.49 16.93
C TYR A 392 37.28 -17.91 18.25
N ASN A 393 36.49 -17.97 19.32
CA ASN A 393 36.88 -17.42 20.62
C ASN A 393 38.09 -18.16 21.20
N VAL A 394 38.09 -19.49 21.13
CA VAL A 394 39.21 -20.32 21.60
C VAL A 394 40.48 -20.05 20.79
N PHE A 395 40.36 -19.94 19.46
CA PHE A 395 41.49 -19.58 18.60
C PHE A 395 42.05 -18.21 18.92
N MET A 396 41.18 -17.20 19.02
CA MET A 396 41.58 -15.82 19.26
C MET A 396 42.26 -15.64 20.62
N LEU A 397 41.68 -16.21 21.69
CA LEU A 397 42.28 -16.17 23.02
C LEU A 397 43.60 -16.94 23.06
N GLY A 398 43.66 -18.09 22.41
CA GLY A 398 44.88 -18.89 22.32
C GLY A 398 46.00 -18.19 21.57
N PHE A 399 45.68 -17.51 20.47
CA PHE A 399 46.62 -16.71 19.70
C PHE A 399 47.17 -15.53 20.52
N ILE A 400 46.30 -14.77 21.20
CA ILE A 400 46.72 -13.66 22.06
C ILE A 400 47.61 -14.16 23.21
N ALA A 401 47.22 -15.25 23.89
CA ALA A 401 48.01 -15.85 24.97
C ALA A 401 49.37 -16.35 24.48
N THR A 402 49.42 -16.95 23.29
CA THR A 402 50.66 -17.40 22.63
C THR A 402 51.60 -16.23 22.38
N VAL A 403 51.11 -15.18 21.72
CA VAL A 403 51.92 -13.99 21.41
C VAL A 403 52.39 -13.31 22.69
N GLY A 404 51.51 -13.13 23.68
CA GLY A 404 51.87 -12.54 24.97
C GLY A 404 52.94 -13.34 25.71
N THR A 405 52.81 -14.67 25.74
CA THR A 405 53.81 -15.55 26.37
C THR A 405 55.12 -15.52 25.60
N PHE A 406 55.09 -15.49 24.28
CA PHE A 406 56.28 -15.42 23.44
C PHE A 406 57.05 -14.12 23.67
N LEU A 407 56.37 -12.98 23.68
CA LEU A 407 56.99 -11.68 23.97
C LEU A 407 57.55 -11.63 25.39
N PHE A 408 56.80 -12.13 26.39
CA PHE A 408 57.29 -12.20 27.76
C PHE A 408 58.57 -13.04 27.88
N MET A 409 58.62 -14.19 27.23
CA MET A 409 59.82 -15.05 27.23
C MET A 409 60.98 -14.49 26.40
N LEU A 410 60.71 -13.58 25.47
CA LEU A 410 61.73 -12.94 24.63
C LEU A 410 62.37 -11.72 25.31
N PHE A 411 61.61 -10.99 26.13
CA PHE A 411 62.09 -9.81 26.86
C PHE A 411 62.49 -10.09 28.31
N ARG A 412 62.29 -11.31 28.80
CA ARG A 412 62.81 -11.81 30.07
C ARG A 412 64.11 -12.55 29.82
#